data_AF-A0A358D913-F1
#
_entry.id   AF-A0A358D913-F1
#
_cell.length_a   1.000
_cell.length_b   1.000
_cell.length_c   1.000
_cell.angle_alpha   90.00
_cell.angle_beta   90.00
_cell.angle_gamma   90.00
#
_symmetry.space_group_name_H-M   'P 1'
#
loop_
_entity.id
_entity.type
_entity.pdbx_description
1 polymer ?
#
loop_
_entity_poly.entity_id
_entity_poly.type
_entity_poly.pdbx_seq_one_letter_code
_entity_poly.pdbx_strand_id
1 'polypeptide(L)' 'QDPDSQVVLARVGDEVAFGCENLGVPREEIWSRVREALDLVGLDVPLDHSTTALSGGQKQRLAL' A
#
# COMPACT_ATOMS: atom_id res chain seq x y z
N GLN A 1 -8.09 -1.41 16.44
CA GLN A 1 -6.98 -2.08 15.73
C GLN A 1 -5.86 -1.06 15.63
N ASP A 2 -4.63 -1.44 15.95
CA ASP A 2 -3.45 -0.57 15.82
C ASP A 2 -3.03 -0.56 14.34
N PRO A 3 -3.11 0.57 13.61
CA PRO A 3 -2.73 0.64 12.20
C PRO A 3 -1.27 0.24 11.96
N ASP A 4 -0.41 0.39 12.97
CA ASP A 4 1.01 0.06 12.86
C ASP A 4 1.27 -1.44 12.79
N SER A 5 0.32 -2.30 13.19
CA SER A 5 0.50 -3.75 13.14
C SER A 5 0.25 -4.38 11.76
N GLN A 6 -0.23 -3.58 10.79
CA GLN A 6 -0.63 -4.07 9.48
C GLN A 6 0.36 -3.75 8.35
N VAL A 7 1.41 -2.96 8.62
CA VAL A 7 2.45 -2.62 7.65
C VAL A 7 3.62 -3.57 7.81
N VAL A 8 3.99 -4.28 6.73
CA VAL A 8 5.05 -5.30 6.72
C VAL A 8 6.33 -4.78 6.05
N LEU A 9 6.21 -3.88 5.09
CA LEU A 9 7.25 -3.42 4.18
C LEU A 9 7.54 -1.92 4.34
N ALA A 10 8.74 -1.53 3.89
CA ALA A 10 9.28 -0.19 4.12
C ALA A 10 8.72 0.88 3.17
N ARG A 11 8.15 0.48 2.02
CA ARG A 11 7.69 1.37 0.94
C ARG A 11 6.23 1.10 0.63
N VAL A 12 5.47 2.17 0.41
CA VAL A 12 4.01 2.11 0.17
C VAL A 12 3.67 1.20 -1.01
N GLY A 13 4.38 1.33 -2.13
CA GLY A 13 4.13 0.51 -3.30
C GLY A 13 4.38 -0.98 -3.06
N ASP A 14 5.43 -1.30 -2.30
CA ASP A 14 5.80 -2.69 -2.00
C ASP A 14 4.76 -3.33 -1.05
N GLU A 15 4.26 -2.57 -0.07
CA GLU A 15 3.19 -3.02 0.85
C GLU A 15 1.93 -3.45 0.08
N VAL A 16 1.44 -2.59 -0.82
CA VAL A 16 0.24 -2.89 -1.60
C VAL A 16 0.50 -4.00 -2.63
N ALA A 17 1.71 -4.05 -3.20
CA ALA A 17 2.11 -5.11 -4.10
C ALA A 17 2.13 -6.48 -3.40
N PHE A 18 2.56 -6.54 -2.14
CA PHE A 18 2.54 -7.76 -1.34
C PHE A 18 1.11 -8.31 -1.16
N GLY A 19 0.14 -7.43 -0.92
CA GLY A 19 -1.28 -7.82 -0.94
C GLY A 19 -1.72 -8.41 -2.29
N CYS A 20 -1.31 -7.81 -3.40
CA CYS A 20 -1.60 -8.32 -4.74
C CYS A 20 -0.96 -9.70 -5.01
N GLU A 21 0.29 -9.91 -4.59
CA GLU A 21 0.99 -11.19 -4.71
C GLU A 21 0.27 -12.30 -3.94
N ASN A 22 -0.16 -12.02 -2.70
CA ASN A 22 -0.91 -12.96 -1.88
C ASN A 22 -2.27 -13.33 -2.49
N LEU A 23 -2.86 -12.42 -3.28
CA LEU A 23 -4.10 -12.66 -4.04
C LEU A 23 -3.87 -13.36 -5.39
N GLY A 24 -2.61 -13.66 -5.76
CA GLY A 24 -2.27 -14.32 -7.01
C GLY A 24 -2.45 -13.46 -8.26
N VAL A 25 -2.36 -12.12 -8.12
CA VAL A 25 -2.42 -11.20 -9.26
C VAL A 25 -1.20 -11.43 -10.18
N PRO A 26 -1.39 -11.49 -11.52
CA PRO A 26 -0.27 -11.60 -12.45
C PRO A 26 0.72 -10.44 -12.30
N ARG A 27 2.02 -10.74 -12.37
CA ARG A 27 3.10 -9.77 -12.08
C ARG A 27 3.01 -8.52 -12.94
N GLU A 28 2.63 -8.67 -14.19
CA GLU A 28 2.44 -7.60 -15.17
C GLU A 28 1.29 -6.64 -14.80
N GLU A 29 0.32 -7.10 -14.00
CA GLU A 29 -0.84 -6.31 -13.56
C GLU A 29 -0.61 -5.62 -12.20
N ILE A 30 0.28 -6.15 -11.36
CA ILE A 30 0.46 -5.72 -9.96
C ILE A 30 0.60 -4.20 -9.86
N TRP A 31 1.52 -3.60 -10.63
CA TRP A 31 1.79 -2.16 -10.51
C TRP A 31 0.65 -1.27 -11.01
N SER A 32 -0.18 -1.75 -11.93
CA SER A 32 -1.41 -1.05 -12.29
C SER A 32 -2.39 -1.07 -11.12
N ARG A 33 -2.61 -2.25 -10.54
CA ARG A 33 -3.53 -2.44 -9.42
C ARG A 33 -3.08 -1.72 -8.15
N VAL A 34 -1.78 -1.64 -7.90
CA VAL A 34 -1.22 -0.86 -6.79
C VAL A 34 -1.61 0.61 -6.91
N ARG A 35 -1.45 1.21 -8.10
CA ARG A 35 -1.84 2.61 -8.33
C ARG A 35 -3.35 2.81 -8.17
N GLU A 36 -4.14 1.92 -8.79
CA GLU A 36 -5.61 1.95 -8.66
C GLU A 36 -6.06 1.83 -7.20
N ALA A 37 -5.46 0.94 -6.42
CA ALA A 37 -5.79 0.76 -5.00
C ALA A 37 -5.47 2.02 -4.19
N LEU A 38 -4.30 2.63 -4.39
CA LEU A 38 -3.91 3.88 -3.72
C LEU A 38 -4.84 5.03 -4.08
N ASP A 39 -5.23 5.14 -5.35
CA ASP A 39 -6.19 6.15 -5.82
C ASP A 39 -7.57 5.94 -5.18
N LEU A 40 -8.05 4.70 -5.08
CA LEU A 40 -9.35 4.35 -4.49
C LEU A 40 -9.45 4.74 -3.01
N VAL A 41 -8.37 4.60 -2.24
CA VAL A 41 -8.33 5.00 -0.83
C VAL A 41 -7.90 6.46 -0.64
N GLY A 42 -7.61 7.19 -1.72
CA GLY A 42 -7.16 8.58 -1.68
C GLY A 42 -5.80 8.77 -1.00
N LEU A 43 -4.89 7.81 -1.17
CA LEU A 43 -3.52 7.87 -0.66
C LEU A 43 -2.56 8.34 -1.76
N ASP A 44 -2.54 9.65 -1.99
CA ASP A 44 -1.68 10.31 -2.97
C ASP A 44 -0.26 10.51 -2.40
N VAL A 45 0.56 9.45 -2.51
CA VAL A 45 1.99 9.48 -2.17
C VAL A 45 2.80 8.70 -3.23
N PRO A 46 4.08 9.04 -3.43
CA PRO A 46 4.95 8.24 -4.28
C PRO A 46 5.03 6.77 -3.84
N LEU A 47 5.13 5.83 -4.78
CA LEU A 47 5.24 4.40 -4.47
C LEU A 47 6.49 4.07 -3.65
N ASP A 48 7.54 4.87 -3.79
CA ASP A 48 8.79 4.76 -3.03
C ASP A 48 8.77 5.46 -1.67
N HIS A 49 7.64 6.11 -1.34
CA HIS A 49 7.47 6.78 -0.07
C HIS A 49 7.57 5.79 1.10
N SER A 50 8.26 6.20 2.16
CA SER A 50 8.43 5.33 3.32
C SER A 50 7.13 5.18 4.10
N THR A 51 6.77 3.96 4.44
CA THR A 51 5.57 3.66 5.24
C THR A 51 5.65 4.24 6.66
N THR A 52 6.86 4.41 7.21
CA THR A 52 7.07 5.03 8.53
C THR A 52 6.90 6.55 8.52
N ALA A 53 7.00 7.19 7.34
CA ALA A 53 6.80 8.62 7.17
C ALA A 53 5.32 9.00 7.00
N LEU A 54 4.42 8.01 6.89
CA LEU A 54 2.99 8.25 6.79
C LEU A 54 2.42 8.76 8.11
N SER A 55 1.56 9.77 8.02
CA SER A 55 0.69 10.18 9.14
C SER A 55 -0.25 9.04 9.54
N GLY A 56 -0.79 9.08 10.76
CA GLY A 56 -1.73 8.04 11.23
C GLY A 56 -2.94 7.85 10.31
N GLY A 57 -3.49 8.93 9.76
CA GLY A 57 -4.60 8.84 8.80
C GLY A 57 -4.21 8.23 7.46
N GLN A 58 -2.97 8.45 7.00
CA GLN A 58 -2.45 7.80 5.79
C GLN A 58 -2.18 6.31 6.03
N LYS A 59 -1.63 5.94 7.20
CA LYS A 59 -1.48 4.53 7.58
C LYS A 59 -2.83 3.81 7.66
N GLN A 60 -3.85 4.49 8.18
CA GLN A 60 -5.21 3.95 8.19
C GLN A 60 -5.71 3.68 6.77
N ARG A 61 -5.49 4.61 5.81
CA ARG A 61 -5.87 4.38 4.40
C ARG A 61 -5.08 3.26 3.74
N LEU A 62 -3.79 3.14 4.05
CA LEU A 62 -2.94 2.06 3.52
C LEU A 62 -3.43 0.67 3.97
N ALA A 63 -4.07 0.58 5.14
CA ALA A 63 -4.59 -0.66 5.71
C ALA A 63 -6.06 -0.97 5.35
N LEU A 64 -6.73 -0.14 4.55
CA LEU A 64 -8.11 -0.36 4.08
C LEU A 64 -8.13 -1.23 2.80
#